data_AF-A0A0A6FA28-F1
#
_entry.id   AF-A0A0A6FA28-F1
#
_cell.length_a   1.000
_cell.length_b   1.000
_cell.length_c   1.000
_cell.angle_alpha   90.00
_cell.angle_beta   90.00
_cell.angle_gamma   90.00
#
_symmetry.space_group_name_H-M   'P 1'
#
loop_
_entity.id
_entity.type
_entity.pdbx_description
1 polymer ?
#
loop_
_entity_poly.entity_id
_entity_poly.type
_entity_poly.pdbx_seq_one_letter_code
_entity_poly.pdbx_strand_id
1 'polypeptide(L)'
;MRHAFALRIGPIGFRIGSDWRAPIDQLRSLYRDYPAPQDGVADYTVRLFARRPWRRWLRPSVEIGGDYMLPEAAPLPLRHGLLAAEMAMNLQMALGARRHLLLHASAVERDGRAVLMTGVSGAGKSTLATLLAARGWRFMGDEFALLDPATGLLHAFPRLISLKNAAIPAAEAAWPDARMGPLMAATPKGDIRHMVPDARAIAAMDQPATPALLLFPRYGDAAAVRPVPLAEAFVRMTQASTNYVALGEAGFTAMTRLIAQIPAVAIDYPDGASGVAQVEALCAAL
;
A
#
# COMPACT_ATOMS: atom_id res chain seq x y z
N MET A 1 13.27 21.04 11.22
CA MET A 1 12.39 19.94 11.66
C MET A 1 12.68 19.69 13.13
N ARG A 2 11.68 19.71 14.02
CA ARG A 2 11.90 19.56 15.47
C ARG A 2 11.84 18.12 15.94
N HIS A 3 11.05 17.30 15.24
CA HIS A 3 10.89 15.89 15.52
C HIS A 3 11.15 15.11 14.23
N ALA A 4 11.80 13.97 14.34
CA ALA A 4 12.10 13.11 13.21
C ALA A 4 11.99 11.62 13.60
N PHE A 5 11.70 10.80 12.60
CA PHE A 5 11.69 9.36 12.68
C PHE A 5 12.18 8.81 11.34
N ALA A 6 13.03 7.80 11.37
CA ALA A 6 13.53 7.13 10.19
C ALA A 6 13.15 5.66 10.26
N LEU A 7 12.69 5.11 9.14
CA LEU A 7 12.31 3.71 9.02
C LEU A 7 12.55 3.22 7.60
N ARG A 8 12.63 1.90 7.44
CA ARG A 8 12.68 1.22 6.14
C ARG A 8 11.50 0.27 6.00
N ILE A 9 10.91 0.26 4.82
CA ILE A 9 9.76 -0.57 4.47
C ILE A 9 10.06 -1.25 3.15
N GLY A 10 10.24 -2.57 3.18
CA GLY A 10 10.79 -3.29 2.04
C GLY A 10 12.10 -2.65 1.56
N PRO A 11 12.27 -2.39 0.26
CA PRO A 11 13.50 -1.81 -0.27
C PRO A 11 13.64 -0.30 -0.06
N ILE A 12 12.72 0.39 0.63
CA ILE A 12 12.66 1.86 0.67
C ILE A 12 12.88 2.40 2.09
N GLY A 13 13.88 3.25 2.26
CA GLY A 13 14.14 4.05 3.46
C GLY A 13 13.45 5.41 3.43
N PHE A 14 12.77 5.76 4.53
CA PHE A 14 12.14 7.06 4.74
C PHE A 14 12.76 7.78 5.92
N ARG A 15 12.90 9.11 5.78
CA ARG A 15 13.12 10.05 6.87
C ARG A 15 11.93 10.98 6.98
N ILE A 16 11.15 10.83 8.04
CA ILE A 16 9.94 11.60 8.28
C ILE A 16 10.21 12.65 9.35
N GLY A 17 10.11 13.92 8.98
CA GLY A 17 10.22 15.06 9.89
C GLY A 17 8.88 15.74 10.12
N SER A 18 8.67 16.24 11.34
CA SER A 18 7.49 17.04 11.67
C SER A 18 7.84 18.23 12.56
N ASP A 19 7.05 19.29 12.40
CA ASP A 19 6.99 20.41 13.33
C ASP A 19 6.30 20.05 14.66
N TRP A 20 5.50 18.97 14.67
CA TRP A 20 4.75 18.51 15.83
C TRP A 20 5.24 17.12 16.29
N ARG A 21 5.20 16.89 17.60
CA ARG A 21 5.62 15.61 18.19
C ARG A 21 4.60 14.49 17.94
N ALA A 22 3.30 14.79 18.02
CA ALA A 22 2.25 13.77 17.99
C ALA A 22 2.25 12.85 16.75
N PRO A 23 2.39 13.35 15.50
CA PRO A 23 2.47 12.48 14.33
C PRO A 23 3.69 11.54 14.37
N ILE A 24 4.82 12.03 14.87
CA ILE A 24 6.06 11.25 14.98
C ILE A 24 5.95 10.17 16.04
N ASP A 25 5.34 10.45 17.19
CA ASP A 25 5.14 9.46 18.24
C ASP A 25 4.13 8.37 17.81
N GLN A 26 3.10 8.73 17.04
CA GLN A 26 2.18 7.75 16.41
C GLN A 26 2.89 6.85 15.39
N LEU A 27 3.70 7.43 14.50
CA LEU A 27 4.50 6.66 13.54
C LEU A 27 5.48 5.73 14.26
N ARG A 28 6.19 6.22 15.27
CA ARG A 28 7.14 5.41 16.07
C ARG A 28 6.44 4.23 16.74
N SER A 29 5.22 4.42 17.25
CA SER A 29 4.44 3.34 17.86
C SER A 29 4.00 2.30 16.83
N LEU A 30 3.47 2.74 15.69
CA LEU A 30 2.91 1.85 14.66
C LEU A 30 3.99 1.09 13.88
N TYR A 31 5.11 1.75 13.59
CA TYR A 31 6.25 1.19 12.86
C TYR A 31 7.40 0.72 13.76
N ARG A 32 7.15 0.46 15.05
CA ARG A 32 8.22 0.12 16.02
C ARG A 32 9.03 -1.14 15.66
N ASP A 33 8.43 -2.05 14.90
CA ASP A 33 9.04 -3.33 14.49
C ASP A 33 9.76 -3.23 13.13
N TYR A 34 9.74 -2.05 12.51
CA TYR A 34 10.42 -1.82 11.23
C TYR A 34 11.85 -1.34 11.48
N PRO A 35 12.83 -1.83 10.70
CA PRO A 35 14.22 -1.43 10.86
C PRO A 35 14.43 0.02 10.41
N ALA A 36 15.56 0.59 10.82
CA ALA A 36 16.03 1.86 10.26
C ALA A 36 16.48 1.68 8.79
N PRO A 37 16.65 2.78 8.02
CA PRO A 37 17.26 2.74 6.70
C PRO A 37 18.65 2.09 6.70
N GLN A 38 18.99 1.39 5.62
CA GLN A 38 20.30 0.79 5.43
C GLN A 38 21.37 1.90 5.42
N ASP A 39 22.47 1.67 6.12
CA ASP A 39 23.59 2.61 6.24
C ASP A 39 23.21 4.01 6.79
N GLY A 40 22.02 4.14 7.38
CA GLY A 40 21.48 5.41 7.87
C GLY A 40 21.04 6.39 6.76
N VAL A 41 21.05 5.97 5.49
CA VAL A 41 20.66 6.80 4.35
C VAL A 41 19.20 6.53 4.00
N ALA A 42 18.38 7.58 4.00
CA ALA A 42 16.99 7.49 3.54
C ALA A 42 16.90 7.81 2.04
N ASP A 43 16.13 7.01 1.30
CA ASP A 43 15.80 7.27 -0.10
C ASP A 43 14.90 8.49 -0.25
N TYR A 44 13.97 8.69 0.70
CA TYR A 44 13.01 9.79 0.66
C TYR A 44 12.91 10.52 1.98
N THR A 45 12.86 11.85 1.90
CA THR A 45 12.52 12.74 3.01
C THR A 45 11.06 13.18 2.91
N VAL A 46 10.32 12.97 3.99
CA VAL A 46 8.96 13.49 4.20
C VAL A 46 9.01 14.60 5.24
N ARG A 47 8.30 15.69 5.00
CA ARG A 47 8.21 16.84 5.91
C ARG A 47 6.75 17.22 6.15
N LEU A 48 6.37 17.25 7.42
CA LEU A 48 5.09 17.78 7.88
C LEU A 48 5.34 19.12 8.58
N PHE A 49 4.96 20.21 7.95
CA PHE A 49 5.29 21.55 8.44
C PHE A 49 4.05 22.46 8.45
N ALA A 50 4.12 23.52 9.25
CA ALA A 50 3.12 24.58 9.20
C ALA A 50 3.53 25.62 8.15
N ARG A 51 2.68 25.90 7.15
CA ARG A 51 2.93 26.95 6.14
C ARG A 51 3.30 28.30 6.73
N ARG A 52 2.67 28.63 7.85
CA ARG A 52 2.86 29.88 8.60
C ARG A 52 3.19 29.50 10.05
N PRO A 53 4.22 30.08 10.69
CA PRO A 53 4.69 29.64 12.01
C PRO A 53 3.62 29.62 13.10
N TRP A 54 2.70 30.59 13.08
CA TRP A 54 1.60 30.66 14.06
C TRP A 54 0.54 29.57 13.91
N ARG A 55 0.39 28.98 12.70
CA ARG A 55 -0.46 27.80 12.47
C ARG A 55 0.10 26.55 13.15
N ARG A 56 1.24 26.62 13.83
CA ARG A 56 1.66 25.55 14.73
C ARG A 56 0.77 25.46 15.97
N TRP A 57 0.24 26.60 16.43
CA TRP A 57 -0.49 26.71 17.69
C TRP A 57 -1.96 27.11 17.48
N LEU A 58 -2.23 28.08 16.58
CA LEU A 58 -3.58 28.54 16.30
C LEU A 58 -4.16 27.82 15.06
N ARG A 59 -5.20 27.01 15.27
CA ARG A 59 -5.85 26.14 14.26
C ARG A 59 -4.83 25.32 13.46
N PRO A 60 -4.19 24.32 14.08
CA PRO A 60 -3.07 23.64 13.48
C PRO A 60 -3.41 22.89 12.18
N SER A 61 -2.66 23.22 11.13
CA SER A 61 -2.81 22.65 9.79
C SER A 61 -1.46 22.16 9.27
N VAL A 62 -1.42 20.91 8.84
CA VAL A 62 -0.26 20.19 8.32
C VAL A 62 -0.20 20.38 6.81
N GLU A 63 0.89 20.94 6.34
CA GLU A 63 1.27 20.90 4.93
C GLU A 63 2.25 19.75 4.70
N ILE A 64 2.04 19.04 3.59
CA ILE A 64 2.88 17.92 3.18
C ILE A 64 3.99 18.45 2.28
N GLY A 65 5.21 18.06 2.57
CA GLY A 65 6.34 18.25 1.68
C GLY A 65 7.38 17.16 1.77
N GLY A 66 8.48 17.36 1.06
CA GLY A 66 9.57 16.39 0.96
C GLY A 66 10.57 16.76 -0.12
N ASP A 67 11.19 15.75 -0.72
CA ASP A 67 12.07 15.91 -1.87
C ASP A 67 11.27 16.30 -3.12
N TYR A 68 10.04 15.79 -3.22
CA TYR A 68 9.03 16.17 -4.20
C TYR A 68 7.86 16.90 -3.54
N MET A 69 7.34 17.93 -4.20
CA MET A 69 6.25 18.76 -3.70
C MET A 69 5.09 18.78 -4.71
N LEU A 70 3.86 18.75 -4.20
CA LEU A 70 2.65 19.11 -4.95
C LEU A 70 2.16 20.47 -4.43
N PRO A 71 2.37 21.58 -5.17
CA PRO A 71 2.01 22.93 -4.71
C PRO A 71 0.53 23.11 -4.36
N GLU A 72 -0.35 22.26 -4.91
CA GLU A 72 -1.81 22.34 -4.76
C GLU A 72 -2.37 21.43 -3.65
N ALA A 73 -1.54 20.68 -2.93
CA ALA A 73 -2.00 19.80 -1.87
C ALA A 73 -2.62 20.63 -0.72
N ALA A 74 -3.93 20.50 -0.52
CA ALA A 74 -4.64 21.21 0.54
C ALA A 74 -4.11 20.79 1.93
N PRO A 75 -3.90 21.75 2.86
CA PRO A 75 -3.40 21.44 4.18
C PRO A 75 -4.43 20.66 5.00
N LEU A 76 -3.96 19.68 5.75
CA LEU A 76 -4.79 18.79 6.56
C LEU A 76 -4.84 19.26 8.02
N PRO A 77 -5.96 19.09 8.75
CA PRO A 77 -5.97 19.33 10.19
C PRO A 77 -4.92 18.47 10.92
N LEU A 78 -4.25 18.98 11.96
CA LEU A 78 -3.23 18.23 12.71
C LEU A 78 -3.72 16.89 13.28
N ARG A 79 -5.00 16.77 13.62
CA ARG A 79 -5.62 15.50 14.03
C ARG A 79 -5.49 14.38 12.98
N HIS A 80 -5.27 14.74 11.72
CA HIS A 80 -4.99 13.82 10.61
C HIS A 80 -3.49 13.78 10.27
N GLY A 81 -2.61 14.11 11.22
CA GLY A 81 -1.16 14.16 10.99
C GLY A 81 -0.55 12.82 10.57
N LEU A 82 -1.07 11.70 11.09
CA LEU A 82 -0.68 10.35 10.64
C LEU A 82 -1.07 10.13 9.17
N LEU A 83 -2.31 10.45 8.80
CA LEU A 83 -2.77 10.38 7.41
C LEU A 83 -1.93 11.28 6.50
N ALA A 84 -1.56 12.48 6.96
CA ALA A 84 -0.69 13.39 6.22
C ALA A 84 0.71 12.78 6.00
N ALA A 85 1.29 12.12 7.00
CA ALA A 85 2.56 11.41 6.84
C ALA A 85 2.46 10.28 5.81
N GLU A 86 1.41 9.47 5.89
CA GLU A 86 1.17 8.34 4.99
C GLU A 86 0.97 8.80 3.53
N MET A 87 0.20 9.86 3.32
CA MET A 87 0.03 10.50 2.02
C MET A 87 1.34 11.08 1.48
N ALA A 88 2.13 11.70 2.35
CA ALA A 88 3.41 12.26 1.97
C ALA A 88 4.41 11.18 1.53
N MET A 89 4.47 10.04 2.24
CA MET A 89 5.28 8.90 1.84
C MET A 89 4.86 8.36 0.46
N ASN A 90 3.55 8.23 0.21
CA ASN A 90 3.04 7.82 -1.10
C ASN A 90 3.43 8.81 -2.19
N LEU A 91 3.38 10.11 -1.90
CA LEU A 91 3.76 11.15 -2.85
C LEU A 91 5.25 11.07 -3.23
N GLN A 92 6.15 10.90 -2.25
CA GLN A 92 7.57 10.76 -2.53
C GLN A 92 7.85 9.53 -3.39
N MET A 93 7.19 8.42 -3.11
CA MET A 93 7.29 7.21 -3.93
C MET A 93 6.79 7.43 -5.35
N ALA A 94 5.56 7.94 -5.50
CA ALA A 94 4.93 8.13 -6.81
C ALA A 94 5.75 9.05 -7.72
N LEU A 95 6.31 10.14 -7.17
CA LEU A 95 7.08 11.12 -7.94
C LEU A 95 8.56 10.78 -8.04
N GLY A 96 9.14 10.05 -7.10
CA GLY A 96 10.58 9.82 -7.00
C GLY A 96 11.07 8.42 -7.38
N ALA A 97 10.23 7.39 -7.33
CA ALA A 97 10.68 6.03 -7.60
C ALA A 97 10.97 5.84 -9.10
N ARG A 98 12.20 5.41 -9.41
CA ARG A 98 12.66 5.08 -10.77
C ARG A 98 13.25 3.68 -10.91
N ARG A 99 13.51 2.99 -9.79
CA ARG A 99 14.06 1.64 -9.79
C ARG A 99 12.99 0.56 -10.04
N HIS A 100 11.80 0.73 -9.48
CA HIS A 100 10.70 -0.22 -9.61
C HIS A 100 9.52 0.41 -10.34
N LEU A 101 8.79 -0.42 -11.09
CA LEU A 101 7.47 -0.07 -11.58
C LEU A 101 6.47 -0.16 -10.43
N LEU A 102 5.89 0.98 -10.06
CA LEU A 102 4.94 1.08 -8.97
C LEU A 102 3.55 0.75 -9.47
N LEU A 103 2.94 -0.29 -8.90
CA LEU A 103 1.57 -0.71 -9.20
C LEU A 103 0.71 -0.40 -7.98
N HIS A 104 -0.34 0.40 -8.14
CA HIS A 104 -1.35 0.64 -7.11
C HIS A 104 -2.24 -0.59 -6.97
N ALA A 105 -1.71 -1.59 -6.28
CA ALA A 105 -2.29 -2.90 -6.11
C ALA A 105 -1.98 -3.42 -4.70
N SER A 106 -2.93 -4.16 -4.14
CA SER A 106 -2.67 -4.98 -2.97
C SER A 106 -2.00 -6.27 -3.42
N ALA A 107 -1.03 -6.76 -2.66
CA ALA A 107 -0.31 -7.97 -2.98
C ALA A 107 -0.18 -8.88 -1.76
N VAL A 108 -0.40 -10.17 -1.98
CA VAL A 108 -0.16 -11.23 -1.01
C VAL A 108 0.61 -12.35 -1.68
N GLU A 109 1.32 -13.15 -0.90
CA GLU A 109 2.13 -14.25 -1.40
C GLU A 109 1.93 -15.52 -0.58
N ARG A 110 2.05 -16.65 -1.28
CA ARG A 110 2.13 -17.98 -0.69
C ARG A 110 3.05 -18.86 -1.53
N ASP A 111 3.94 -19.60 -0.86
CA ASP A 111 4.88 -20.54 -1.49
C ASP A 111 5.72 -19.94 -2.65
N GLY A 112 6.17 -18.69 -2.48
CA GLY A 112 6.95 -17.92 -3.45
C GLY A 112 6.12 -17.27 -4.57
N ARG A 113 4.80 -17.46 -4.59
CA ARG A 113 3.89 -17.01 -5.64
C ARG A 113 3.03 -15.83 -5.17
N ALA A 114 3.16 -14.69 -5.85
CA ALA A 114 2.44 -13.47 -5.53
C ALA A 114 1.14 -13.32 -6.34
N VAL A 115 0.08 -12.91 -5.64
CA VAL A 115 -1.21 -12.51 -6.21
C VAL A 115 -1.29 -10.99 -6.12
N LEU A 116 -1.43 -10.33 -7.28
CA LEU A 116 -1.65 -8.89 -7.36
C LEU A 116 -3.15 -8.64 -7.50
N MET A 117 -3.69 -7.76 -6.68
CA MET A 117 -5.09 -7.33 -6.72
C MET A 117 -5.16 -5.85 -7.07
N THR A 118 -5.80 -5.53 -8.18
CA THR A 118 -6.02 -4.16 -8.64
C THR A 118 -7.50 -3.90 -8.93
N GLY A 119 -7.91 -2.64 -8.93
CA GLY A 119 -9.31 -2.27 -9.12
C GLY A 119 -9.65 -0.95 -8.45
N VAL A 120 -10.90 -0.52 -8.63
CA VAL A 120 -11.38 0.75 -8.11
C VAL A 120 -11.28 0.84 -6.58
N SER A 121 -11.24 2.06 -6.04
CA SER A 121 -11.33 2.27 -4.60
C SER A 121 -12.64 1.66 -4.08
N GLY A 122 -12.57 0.89 -3.00
CA GLY A 122 -13.74 0.18 -2.45
C GLY A 122 -14.00 -1.21 -3.04
N ALA A 123 -13.22 -1.67 -4.02
CA ALA A 123 -13.33 -3.01 -4.61
C ALA A 123 -12.97 -4.18 -3.66
N GLY A 124 -12.67 -3.90 -2.39
CA GLY A 124 -12.34 -4.90 -1.38
C GLY A 124 -10.88 -5.38 -1.36
N LYS A 125 -9.96 -4.79 -2.13
CA LYS A 125 -8.56 -5.25 -2.26
C LYS A 125 -7.82 -5.33 -0.91
N SER A 126 -7.81 -4.24 -0.15
CA SER A 126 -7.16 -4.15 1.17
C SER A 126 -7.76 -5.15 2.15
N THR A 127 -9.10 -5.28 2.15
CA THR A 127 -9.82 -6.23 2.99
C THR A 127 -9.47 -7.66 2.62
N LEU A 128 -9.54 -8.02 1.34
CA LEU A 128 -9.23 -9.37 0.86
C LEU A 128 -7.76 -9.75 1.14
N ALA A 129 -6.83 -8.83 0.92
CA ALA A 129 -5.41 -9.01 1.29
C ALA A 129 -5.25 -9.27 2.79
N THR A 130 -5.98 -8.53 3.64
CA THR A 130 -5.97 -8.72 5.10
C THR A 130 -6.53 -10.08 5.49
N LEU A 131 -7.63 -10.51 4.87
CA LEU A 131 -8.25 -11.82 5.14
C LEU A 131 -7.38 -12.99 4.70
N LEU A 132 -6.68 -12.86 3.56
CA LEU A 132 -5.70 -13.84 3.11
C LEU A 132 -4.50 -13.88 4.07
N ALA A 133 -4.01 -12.72 4.52
CA ALA A 133 -2.92 -12.65 5.49
C ALA A 133 -3.27 -13.32 6.83
N ALA A 134 -4.50 -13.11 7.32
CA ALA A 134 -5.01 -13.80 8.51
C ALA A 134 -5.05 -15.33 8.35
N ARG A 135 -5.04 -15.85 7.10
CA ARG A 135 -4.98 -17.28 6.77
C ARG A 135 -3.57 -17.78 6.45
N GLY A 136 -2.54 -17.01 6.80
CA GLY A 136 -1.15 -17.43 6.69
C GLY A 136 -0.48 -17.09 5.37
N TRP A 137 -1.17 -16.39 4.45
CA TRP A 137 -0.50 -15.76 3.32
C TRP A 137 0.40 -14.64 3.83
N ARG A 138 1.54 -14.41 3.18
CA ARG A 138 2.37 -13.26 3.48
C ARG A 138 1.77 -12.01 2.87
N PHE A 139 1.49 -11.01 3.69
CA PHE A 139 1.10 -9.69 3.21
C PHE A 139 2.30 -8.98 2.58
N MET A 140 2.23 -8.63 1.29
CA MET A 140 3.32 -7.92 0.61
C MET A 140 3.10 -6.40 0.58
N GLY A 141 1.86 -5.93 0.54
CA GLY A 141 1.55 -4.51 0.49
C GLY A 141 0.10 -4.26 0.08
N ASP A 142 -0.39 -3.04 0.33
CA ASP A 142 -1.75 -2.60 -0.08
C ASP A 142 -1.72 -1.38 -0.99
N GLU A 143 -0.81 -0.44 -0.72
CA GLU A 143 -0.71 0.82 -1.46
C GLU A 143 0.10 0.67 -2.75
N PHE A 144 1.23 -0.03 -2.68
CA PHE A 144 2.10 -0.29 -3.82
C PHE A 144 2.62 -1.73 -3.83
N ALA A 145 2.60 -2.33 -5.00
CA ALA A 145 3.38 -3.51 -5.33
C ALA A 145 4.54 -3.08 -6.24
N LEU A 146 5.77 -3.45 -5.89
CA LEU A 146 6.99 -2.95 -6.52
C LEU A 146 7.52 -3.99 -7.51
N LEU A 147 7.23 -3.85 -8.80
CA LEU A 147 7.75 -4.76 -9.81
C LEU A 147 9.16 -4.32 -10.23
N ASP A 148 10.13 -5.21 -10.13
CA ASP A 148 11.49 -4.99 -10.66
C ASP A 148 11.50 -5.17 -12.19
N PRO A 149 11.79 -4.11 -12.98
CA PRO A 149 11.84 -4.20 -14.43
C PRO A 149 12.92 -5.15 -14.95
N ALA A 150 14.01 -5.38 -14.21
CA ALA A 150 15.06 -6.29 -14.64
C ALA A 150 14.64 -7.75 -14.44
N THR A 151 14.29 -8.12 -13.20
CA THR A 151 14.04 -9.51 -12.81
C THR A 151 12.61 -9.99 -13.04
N GLY A 152 11.64 -9.07 -13.08
CA GLY A 152 10.22 -9.41 -13.10
C GLY A 152 9.66 -9.86 -11.76
N LEU A 153 10.47 -9.80 -10.69
CA LEU A 153 10.04 -10.15 -9.35
C LEU A 153 9.28 -8.99 -8.69
N LEU A 154 8.38 -9.35 -7.78
CA LEU A 154 7.62 -8.42 -6.97
C LEU A 154 8.30 -8.24 -5.61
N HIS A 155 8.68 -7.01 -5.27
CA HIS A 155 9.18 -6.67 -3.95
C HIS A 155 8.04 -6.21 -3.04
N ALA A 156 8.09 -6.67 -1.79
CA ALA A 156 7.13 -6.28 -0.78
C ALA A 156 7.36 -4.82 -0.36
N PHE A 157 6.25 -4.14 -0.07
CA PHE A 157 6.20 -2.83 0.55
C PHE A 157 5.09 -2.81 1.62
N PRO A 158 5.24 -3.60 2.70
CA PRO A 158 4.18 -3.85 3.66
C PRO A 158 4.03 -2.67 4.61
N ARG A 159 3.38 -1.61 4.15
CA ARG A 159 2.97 -0.47 4.98
C ARG A 159 1.74 -0.80 5.81
N LEU A 160 1.40 0.13 6.71
CA LEU A 160 0.12 0.11 7.41
C LEU A 160 -1.04 -0.05 6.41
N ILE A 161 -1.94 -0.97 6.72
CA ILE A 161 -3.11 -1.27 5.91
C ILE A 161 -4.17 -0.20 6.22
N SER A 162 -4.66 0.50 5.19
CA SER A 162 -5.67 1.57 5.35
C SER A 162 -7.08 1.00 5.26
N LEU A 163 -7.62 0.56 6.39
CA LEU A 163 -8.97 0.00 6.48
C LEU A 163 -10.01 1.12 6.57
N LYS A 164 -11.15 0.93 5.89
CA LYS A 164 -12.22 1.92 5.80
C LYS A 164 -13.57 1.31 6.15
N ASN A 165 -14.38 2.04 6.92
CA ASN A 165 -15.79 1.71 7.20
C ASN A 165 -15.95 0.23 7.59
N ALA A 166 -16.75 -0.54 6.84
CA ALA A 166 -17.02 -1.96 7.07
C ALA A 166 -15.77 -2.87 7.01
N ALA A 167 -14.66 -2.44 6.42
CA ALA A 167 -13.41 -3.20 6.41
C ALA A 167 -12.74 -3.26 7.79
N ILE A 168 -13.02 -2.29 8.67
CA ILE A 168 -12.44 -2.24 10.02
C ILE A 168 -12.93 -3.43 10.86
N PRO A 169 -14.25 -3.62 11.09
CA PRO A 169 -14.73 -4.75 11.88
C PRO A 169 -14.44 -6.10 11.23
N ALA A 170 -14.41 -6.18 9.89
CA ALA A 170 -14.05 -7.40 9.19
C ALA A 170 -12.59 -7.82 9.45
N ALA A 171 -11.66 -6.86 9.44
CA ALA A 171 -10.26 -7.11 9.76
C ALA A 171 -10.06 -7.45 11.25
N GLU A 172 -10.74 -6.76 12.16
CA GLU A 172 -10.69 -7.06 13.60
C GLU A 172 -11.21 -8.45 13.92
N ALA A 173 -12.29 -8.88 13.25
CA ALA A 173 -12.82 -10.24 13.42
C ALA A 173 -11.87 -11.31 12.86
N ALA A 174 -11.23 -11.03 11.72
CA ALA A 174 -10.27 -11.95 11.10
C ALA A 174 -8.94 -12.00 11.84
N TRP A 175 -8.56 -10.92 12.52
CA TRP A 175 -7.30 -10.79 13.24
C TRP A 175 -7.46 -10.01 14.55
N PRO A 176 -7.99 -10.65 15.61
CA PRO A 176 -8.28 -9.97 16.88
C PRO A 176 -7.05 -9.36 17.57
N ASP A 177 -5.89 -10.03 17.44
CA ASP A 177 -4.64 -9.60 18.07
C ASP A 177 -3.83 -8.57 17.24
N ALA A 178 -4.42 -8.04 16.16
CA ALA A 178 -3.72 -7.10 15.29
C ALA A 178 -3.46 -5.76 15.99
N ARG A 179 -2.25 -5.22 15.82
CA ARG A 179 -1.96 -3.87 16.30
C ARG A 179 -2.66 -2.85 15.40
N MET A 180 -3.50 -2.03 16.00
CA MET A 180 -4.28 -1.01 15.30
C MET A 180 -3.84 0.40 15.69
N GLY A 181 -3.91 1.32 14.74
CA GLY A 181 -3.78 2.75 14.95
C GLY A 181 -5.06 3.39 15.47
N PRO A 182 -5.03 4.72 15.69
CA PRO A 182 -6.21 5.46 16.12
C PRO A 182 -7.29 5.43 15.04
N LEU A 183 -8.55 5.37 15.46
CA LEU A 183 -9.69 5.57 14.57
C LEU A 183 -9.76 7.05 14.18
N MET A 184 -9.65 7.32 12.89
CA MET A 184 -9.87 8.65 12.32
C MET A 184 -11.29 8.71 11.79
N ALA A 185 -12.20 9.22 12.62
CA ALA A 185 -13.63 9.31 12.29
C ALA A 185 -13.92 10.49 11.34
N ALA A 186 -14.94 10.33 10.49
CA ALA A 186 -15.47 11.36 9.60
C ALA A 186 -14.42 12.05 8.72
N THR A 187 -13.50 11.27 8.14
CA THR A 187 -12.63 11.79 7.07
C THR A 187 -13.42 11.93 5.77
N PRO A 188 -12.92 12.66 4.75
CA PRO A 188 -13.57 12.73 3.44
C PRO A 188 -13.81 11.36 2.77
N LYS A 189 -13.12 10.30 3.22
CA LYS A 189 -13.26 8.92 2.71
C LYS A 189 -13.98 7.99 3.70
N GLY A 190 -14.69 8.55 4.69
CA GLY A 190 -15.34 7.81 5.78
C GLY A 190 -14.42 7.58 6.98
N ASP A 191 -14.74 6.60 7.79
CA ASP A 191 -13.91 6.24 8.94
C ASP A 191 -12.70 5.43 8.47
N ILE A 192 -11.51 5.84 8.90
CA ILE A 192 -10.24 5.20 8.53
C ILE A 192 -9.53 4.71 9.78
N ARG A 193 -9.02 3.49 9.73
CA ARG A 193 -8.12 2.96 10.76
C ARG A 193 -6.97 2.22 10.11
N HIS A 194 -5.76 2.47 10.63
CA HIS A 194 -4.57 1.76 10.19
C HIS A 194 -4.41 0.46 10.97
N MET A 195 -4.09 -0.61 10.27
CA MET A 195 -3.68 -1.89 10.85
C MET A 195 -2.21 -2.14 10.52
N VAL A 196 -1.43 -2.59 11.50
CA VAL A 196 -0.04 -2.97 11.25
C VAL A 196 -0.02 -4.35 10.60
N PRO A 197 0.74 -4.56 9.51
CA PRO A 197 1.04 -5.88 9.00
C PRO A 197 1.65 -6.79 10.07
N ASP A 198 1.55 -8.08 9.84
CA ASP A 198 2.03 -9.05 10.80
C ASP A 198 3.55 -9.13 10.85
N ALA A 199 4.07 -9.72 11.93
CA ALA A 199 5.51 -9.84 12.13
C ALA A 199 6.19 -10.65 11.01
N ARG A 200 5.48 -11.60 10.38
CA ARG A 200 6.00 -12.43 9.28
C ARG A 200 6.20 -11.59 8.02
N ALA A 201 5.22 -10.77 7.66
CA ALA A 201 5.32 -9.84 6.53
C ALA A 201 6.46 -8.83 6.74
N ILE A 202 6.60 -8.27 7.94
CA ILE A 202 7.69 -7.33 8.25
C ILE A 202 9.05 -8.02 8.20
N ALA A 203 9.19 -9.21 8.81
CA ALA A 203 10.46 -9.95 8.83
C ALA A 203 10.89 -10.41 7.43
N ALA A 204 9.93 -10.76 6.56
CA ALA A 204 10.19 -11.22 5.20
C ALA A 204 10.03 -10.11 4.14
N MET A 205 10.02 -8.83 4.52
CA MET A 205 9.79 -7.73 3.57
C MET A 205 10.89 -7.57 2.51
N ASP A 206 12.07 -8.15 2.75
CA ASP A 206 13.20 -8.15 1.81
C ASP A 206 13.17 -9.32 0.82
N GLN A 207 12.29 -10.30 1.03
CA GLN A 207 12.18 -11.45 0.15
C GLN A 207 11.21 -11.12 -0.99
N PRO A 208 11.66 -11.04 -2.25
CA PRO A 208 10.76 -10.86 -3.38
C PRO A 208 9.93 -12.13 -3.63
N ALA A 209 8.93 -12.01 -4.50
CA ALA A 209 8.07 -13.11 -4.91
C ALA A 209 7.85 -13.09 -6.43
N THR A 210 7.60 -14.26 -7.01
CA THR A 210 7.27 -14.39 -8.43
C THR A 210 5.80 -14.06 -8.63
N PRO A 211 5.42 -13.08 -9.47
CA PRO A 211 4.02 -12.86 -9.83
C PRO A 211 3.42 -14.14 -10.42
N ALA A 212 2.24 -14.53 -9.95
CA ALA A 212 1.55 -15.75 -10.39
C ALA A 212 0.12 -15.49 -10.86
N LEU A 213 -0.54 -14.45 -10.35
CA LEU A 213 -1.94 -14.16 -10.67
C LEU A 213 -2.23 -12.67 -10.59
N LEU A 214 -2.92 -12.13 -11.60
CA LEU A 214 -3.47 -10.78 -11.58
C LEU A 214 -4.99 -10.84 -11.38
N LEU A 215 -5.47 -10.26 -10.29
CA LEU A 215 -6.85 -10.25 -9.88
C LEU A 215 -7.50 -8.87 -9.96
N PHE A 216 -8.73 -8.86 -10.44
CA PHE A 216 -9.62 -7.71 -10.44
C PHE A 216 -10.85 -8.02 -9.57
N PRO A 217 -10.74 -7.89 -8.23
CA PRO A 217 -11.85 -8.18 -7.33
C PRO A 217 -12.99 -7.15 -7.42
N ARG A 218 -14.22 -7.61 -7.16
CA ARG A 218 -15.41 -6.79 -6.92
C ARG A 218 -16.22 -7.38 -5.77
N TYR A 219 -16.32 -6.61 -4.69
CA TYR A 219 -17.03 -7.00 -3.48
C TYR A 219 -18.51 -6.62 -3.52
N GLY A 220 -19.38 -7.50 -3.04
CA GLY A 220 -20.82 -7.25 -2.85
C GLY A 220 -21.71 -7.86 -3.92
N ASP A 221 -21.14 -8.57 -4.90
CA ASP A 221 -21.86 -9.20 -6.01
C ASP A 221 -21.87 -10.72 -5.87
N ALA A 222 -22.74 -11.39 -6.64
CA ALA A 222 -22.78 -12.85 -6.68
C ALA A 222 -21.44 -13.44 -7.13
N ALA A 223 -21.07 -14.59 -6.57
CA ALA A 223 -19.82 -15.26 -6.86
C ALA A 223 -19.66 -15.53 -8.36
N ALA A 224 -18.65 -14.93 -9.01
CA ALA A 224 -18.34 -15.16 -10.42
C ALA A 224 -16.84 -15.02 -10.68
N VAL A 225 -16.34 -15.78 -11.65
CA VAL A 225 -14.94 -15.76 -12.08
C VAL A 225 -14.91 -15.61 -13.59
N ARG A 226 -14.16 -14.63 -14.10
CA ARG A 226 -14.11 -14.30 -15.53
C ARG A 226 -12.67 -14.04 -15.96
N PRO A 227 -12.20 -14.63 -17.08
CA PRO A 227 -10.89 -14.26 -17.63
C PRO A 227 -10.92 -12.80 -18.08
N VAL A 228 -9.80 -12.10 -17.90
CA VAL A 228 -9.60 -10.73 -18.40
C VAL A 228 -8.64 -10.80 -19.59
N PRO A 229 -9.05 -10.34 -20.79
CA PRO A 229 -8.17 -10.30 -21.96
C PRO A 229 -6.88 -9.51 -21.70
N LEU A 230 -5.79 -9.95 -22.31
CA LEU A 230 -4.45 -9.34 -22.12
C LEU A 230 -4.45 -7.82 -22.38
N ALA A 231 -5.09 -7.36 -23.46
CA ALA A 231 -5.17 -5.95 -23.80
C ALA A 231 -5.92 -5.14 -22.73
N GLU A 232 -6.98 -5.71 -22.16
CA GLU A 232 -7.74 -5.08 -21.10
C GLU A 232 -6.95 -5.03 -19.79
N ALA A 233 -6.28 -6.14 -19.43
CA ALA A 233 -5.38 -6.19 -18.27
C ALA A 233 -4.27 -5.14 -18.38
N PHE A 234 -3.70 -4.95 -19.58
CA PHE A 234 -2.69 -3.92 -19.86
C PHE A 234 -3.20 -2.50 -19.64
N VAL A 235 -4.36 -2.15 -20.20
CA VAL A 235 -4.96 -0.82 -19.99
C VAL A 235 -5.25 -0.58 -18.51
N ARG A 236 -5.84 -1.54 -17.82
CA ARG A 236 -6.15 -1.39 -16.38
C ARG A 236 -4.89 -1.25 -15.53
N MET A 237 -3.83 -2.00 -15.84
CA MET A 237 -2.58 -1.95 -15.06
C MET A 237 -1.77 -0.69 -15.32
N THR A 238 -1.76 -0.18 -16.56
CA THR A 238 -1.14 1.12 -16.86
C THR A 238 -1.83 2.26 -16.12
N GLN A 239 -3.16 2.24 -16.02
CA GLN A 239 -3.93 3.20 -15.19
C GLN A 239 -3.67 3.03 -13.69
N ALA A 240 -3.39 1.81 -13.24
CA ALA A 240 -3.04 1.53 -11.86
C ALA A 240 -1.58 1.86 -11.53
N SER A 241 -0.74 2.25 -12.48
CA SER A 241 0.66 2.57 -12.22
C SER A 241 0.89 4.07 -12.06
N THR A 242 1.59 4.46 -10.98
CA THR A 242 1.87 5.87 -10.71
C THR A 242 3.07 6.43 -11.45
N ASN A 243 4.00 5.57 -11.90
CA ASN A 243 5.24 5.99 -12.55
C ASN A 243 5.50 5.31 -13.90
N TYR A 244 4.52 4.60 -14.47
CA TYR A 244 4.64 3.93 -15.77
C TYR A 244 5.20 4.84 -16.87
N VAL A 245 4.61 6.03 -17.04
CA VAL A 245 5.05 7.00 -18.06
C VAL A 245 6.48 7.48 -17.77
N ALA A 246 6.83 7.68 -16.50
CA ALA A 246 8.15 8.15 -16.10
C ALA A 246 9.26 7.10 -16.31
N LEU A 247 8.92 5.81 -16.35
CA LEU A 247 9.87 4.72 -16.64
C LEU A 247 10.06 4.47 -18.15
N GLY A 248 9.19 5.00 -19.01
CA GLY A 248 9.29 4.86 -20.45
C GLY A 248 9.34 3.39 -20.91
N GLU A 249 10.31 3.07 -21.78
CA GLU A 249 10.47 1.74 -22.37
C GLU A 249 10.65 0.61 -21.34
N ALA A 250 11.39 0.87 -20.25
CA ALA A 250 11.58 -0.12 -19.20
C ALA A 250 10.24 -0.46 -18.50
N GLY A 251 9.40 0.56 -18.27
CA GLY A 251 8.06 0.38 -17.72
C GLY A 251 7.13 -0.39 -18.67
N PHE A 252 7.15 -0.04 -19.96
CA PHE A 252 6.40 -0.75 -21.01
C PHE A 252 6.77 -2.23 -21.10
N THR A 253 8.07 -2.53 -21.18
CA THR A 253 8.58 -3.89 -21.29
C THR A 253 8.24 -4.72 -20.04
N ALA A 254 8.44 -4.16 -18.86
CA ALA A 254 8.13 -4.84 -17.59
C ALA A 254 6.63 -5.15 -17.45
N MET A 255 5.77 -4.18 -17.79
CA MET A 255 4.31 -4.34 -17.75
C MET A 255 3.83 -5.40 -18.75
N THR A 256 4.34 -5.33 -19.99
CA THR A 256 4.00 -6.30 -21.04
C THR A 256 4.41 -7.71 -20.65
N ARG A 257 5.63 -7.88 -20.13
CA ARG A 257 6.12 -9.17 -19.64
C ARG A 257 5.25 -9.71 -18.51
N LEU A 258 4.92 -8.88 -17.52
CA LEU A 258 4.06 -9.27 -16.40
C LEU A 258 2.74 -9.85 -16.90
N ILE A 259 2.03 -9.11 -17.75
CA ILE A 259 0.69 -9.48 -18.21
C ILE A 259 0.71 -10.70 -19.14
N ALA A 260 1.77 -10.87 -19.95
CA ALA A 260 1.91 -12.03 -20.82
C ALA A 260 2.23 -13.33 -20.06
N GLN A 261 2.80 -13.23 -18.85
CA GLN A 261 3.30 -14.39 -18.09
C GLN A 261 2.31 -14.96 -17.07
N ILE A 262 1.33 -14.16 -16.63
CA ILE A 262 0.39 -14.58 -15.58
C ILE A 262 -1.06 -14.46 -16.05
N PRO A 263 -1.95 -15.36 -15.60
CA PRO A 263 -3.37 -15.21 -15.86
C PRO A 263 -3.92 -13.94 -15.19
N ALA A 264 -4.83 -13.28 -15.92
CA ALA A 264 -5.59 -12.14 -15.45
C ALA A 264 -7.06 -12.53 -15.29
N VAL A 265 -7.60 -12.37 -14.09
CA VAL A 265 -8.94 -12.86 -13.73
C VAL A 265 -9.71 -11.80 -12.95
N ALA A 266 -10.97 -11.57 -13.32
CA ALA A 266 -11.90 -10.79 -12.53
C ALA A 266 -12.74 -11.71 -11.66
N ILE A 267 -12.87 -11.35 -10.38
CA ILE A 267 -13.68 -12.10 -9.41
C ILE A 267 -14.73 -11.20 -8.80
N ASP A 268 -15.96 -11.70 -8.73
CA ASP A 268 -17.06 -11.11 -7.97
C ASP A 268 -17.32 -12.01 -6.76
N TYR A 269 -17.55 -11.43 -5.59
CA TYR A 269 -17.82 -12.19 -4.37
C TYR A 269 -18.72 -11.43 -3.38
N PRO A 270 -19.64 -12.13 -2.70
CA PRO A 270 -20.61 -11.49 -1.82
C PRO A 270 -20.04 -11.17 -0.44
N ASP A 271 -19.06 -11.96 0.01
CA ASP A 271 -18.47 -11.88 1.34
C ASP A 271 -16.99 -12.28 1.33
N GLY A 272 -16.28 -11.92 2.40
CA GLY A 272 -14.84 -12.15 2.51
C GLY A 272 -14.44 -13.64 2.48
N ALA A 273 -15.28 -14.55 2.99
CA ALA A 273 -14.98 -15.98 2.98
C ALA A 273 -15.02 -16.55 1.56
N SER A 274 -16.05 -16.17 0.79
CA SER A 274 -16.19 -16.49 -0.63
C SER A 274 -15.03 -15.94 -1.46
N GLY A 275 -14.63 -14.68 -1.20
CA GLY A 275 -13.48 -14.06 -1.88
C GLY A 275 -12.17 -14.79 -1.61
N VAL A 276 -11.87 -15.14 -0.36
CA VAL A 276 -10.69 -15.94 0.01
C VAL A 276 -10.72 -17.29 -0.71
N ALA A 277 -11.84 -18.01 -0.64
CA ALA A 277 -11.96 -19.34 -1.24
C ALA A 277 -11.72 -19.32 -2.76
N GLN A 278 -12.22 -18.30 -3.46
CA GLN A 278 -11.96 -18.10 -4.89
C GLN A 278 -10.47 -17.86 -5.18
N VAL A 279 -9.78 -17.03 -4.39
CA VAL A 279 -8.34 -16.77 -4.57
C VAL A 279 -7.54 -18.05 -4.35
N GLU A 280 -7.82 -18.80 -3.28
CA GLU A 280 -7.11 -20.04 -2.99
C GLU A 280 -7.34 -21.11 -4.07
N ALA A 281 -8.58 -21.24 -4.55
CA ALA A 281 -8.91 -22.16 -5.65
C ALA A 281 -8.19 -21.77 -6.96
N LEU A 282 -8.15 -20.48 -7.29
CA LEU A 282 -7.43 -19.99 -8.47
C LEU A 282 -5.92 -20.26 -8.37
N CYS A 283 -5.32 -20.06 -7.19
CA CYS A 283 -3.89 -20.26 -7.00
C CYS A 283 -3.49 -21.75 -7.00
N ALA A 284 -4.37 -22.64 -6.51
CA ALA A 284 -4.15 -24.08 -6.56
C ALA A 284 -4.18 -24.66 -7.98
N ALA A 285 -4.79 -23.93 -8.94
CA ALA A 285 -4.88 -24.33 -10.34
C ALA A 285 -3.68 -23.87 -11.22
N LEU A 286 -2.71 -23.15 -10.64
CA LEU A 286 -1.50 -22.64 -11.32
C LEU A 286 -0.30 -23.58 -11.14
#